data_AF-A0A1I1HS62-F1
#
_entry.id   AF-A0A1I1HS62-F1
#
_cell.length_a   1.000
_cell.length_b   1.000
_cell.length_c   1.000
_cell.angle_alpha   90.00
_cell.angle_beta   90.00
_cell.angle_gamma   90.00
#
_symmetry.space_group_name_H-M   'P 1'
#
loop_
_entity.id
_entity.type
_entity.pdbx_description
1 polymer ?
#
loop_
_entity_poly.entity_id
_entity_poly.type
_entity_poly.pdbx_seq_one_letter_code
_entity_poly.pdbx_strand_id
1 'polypeptide(L)'
;MTHSIPEDKLRLIAEMDKKIGEFMQKRADVVNRIIYETSTLKTGDFVKIYDGETYVCTGSVIQPLFLKRNGIITYRVKREDGEIFTNENYRLVKI
;
A
#
# COMPACT_ATOMS: atom_id res chain seq x y z
N MET A 1 -24.09 -35.93 9.24
CA MET A 1 -24.47 -36.42 7.89
C MET A 1 -23.76 -35.53 6.88
N THR A 2 -22.82 -36.08 6.11
CA THR A 2 -22.07 -35.36 5.06
C THR A 2 -22.74 -35.61 3.71
N HIS A 3 -22.82 -34.57 2.86
CA HIS A 3 -23.39 -34.65 1.52
C HIS A 3 -22.37 -34.10 0.51
N SER A 4 -22.29 -34.72 -0.67
CA SER A 4 -21.45 -34.23 -1.76
C SER A 4 -22.12 -33.06 -2.49
N ILE A 5 -21.31 -32.09 -2.93
CA ILE A 5 -21.77 -31.01 -3.79
C ILE A 5 -21.68 -31.49 -5.25
N PRO A 6 -22.76 -31.37 -6.05
CA PRO A 6 -22.74 -31.67 -7.48
C PRO A 6 -21.66 -30.89 -8.25
N GLU A 7 -21.07 -31.52 -9.29
CA GLU A 7 -19.95 -30.96 -10.04
C GLU A 7 -20.30 -29.64 -10.76
N ASP A 8 -21.53 -29.50 -11.26
CA ASP A 8 -22.05 -28.26 -11.86
C ASP A 8 -22.02 -27.08 -10.87
N LYS A 9 -22.38 -27.33 -9.61
CA LYS A 9 -22.32 -26.32 -8.55
C LYS A 9 -20.88 -25.97 -8.18
N LEU A 10 -19.98 -26.95 -8.16
CA LEU A 10 -18.55 -26.71 -7.95
C LEU A 10 -17.94 -25.87 -9.07
N ARG A 11 -18.32 -26.12 -10.34
CA ARG A 11 -17.90 -25.29 -11.48
C ARG A 11 -18.37 -23.84 -11.36
N LEU A 12 -19.62 -23.62 -10.96
CA LEU A 12 -20.15 -22.28 -10.72
C LEU A 12 -19.36 -21.53 -9.63
N ILE A 13 -19.01 -22.20 -8.54
CA ILE A 13 -18.16 -21.62 -7.48
C ILE A 13 -16.79 -21.22 -8.04
N ALA A 14 -16.13 -22.12 -8.77
CA ALA A 14 -14.82 -21.85 -9.36
C ALA A 14 -14.85 -20.68 -10.36
N GLU A 15 -15.90 -20.57 -11.18
CA GLU A 15 -16.09 -19.43 -12.08
C GLU A 15 -16.27 -18.10 -11.32
N MET A 16 -17.02 -18.12 -10.22
CA MET A 16 -17.17 -16.95 -9.35
C MET A 16 -15.84 -16.54 -8.72
N ASP A 17 -15.10 -17.49 -8.15
CA ASP A 17 -13.80 -17.23 -7.52
C ASP A 17 -12.80 -16.62 -8.52
N LYS A 18 -12.78 -17.13 -9.77
CA LYS A 18 -11.99 -16.55 -10.85
C LYS A 18 -12.38 -15.09 -11.12
N LYS A 19 -13.67 -14.80 -11.28
CA LYS A 19 -14.16 -13.43 -11.53
C LYS A 19 -13.84 -12.49 -10.37
N ILE A 20 -13.95 -12.97 -9.12
CA ILE A 20 -13.58 -12.20 -7.93
C ILE A 20 -12.08 -11.91 -7.94
N GLY A 21 -11.24 -12.89 -8.26
CA GLY A 21 -9.80 -12.71 -8.40
C GLY A 21 -9.43 -11.64 -9.44
N GLU A 22 -10.03 -11.71 -10.64
CA GLU A 22 -9.84 -10.71 -11.69
C GLU A 22 -10.29 -9.30 -11.27
N PHE A 23 -11.44 -9.21 -10.58
CA PHE A 23 -11.93 -7.94 -10.05
C PHE A 23 -11.00 -7.36 -8.98
N MET A 24 -10.51 -8.20 -8.07
CA MET A 24 -9.59 -7.78 -7.01
C MET A 24 -8.26 -7.28 -7.59
N GLN A 25 -7.76 -7.91 -8.65
CA GLN A 25 -6.58 -7.42 -9.37
C GLN A 25 -6.84 -6.05 -10.01
N LYS A 26 -7.93 -5.89 -10.79
CA LYS A 26 -8.29 -4.59 -11.39
C LYS A 26 -8.43 -3.49 -10.34
N ARG A 27 -9.04 -3.81 -9.20
CA ARG A 27 -9.14 -2.88 -8.07
C ARG A 27 -7.77 -2.50 -7.52
N ALA A 28 -6.86 -3.46 -7.34
CA ALA A 28 -5.51 -3.19 -6.87
C ALA A 28 -4.76 -2.27 -7.82
N ASP A 29 -4.87 -2.49 -9.14
CA ASP A 29 -4.24 -1.67 -10.17
C ASP A 29 -4.76 -0.22 -10.13
N VAL A 30 -6.08 -0.03 -10.02
CA VAL A 30 -6.68 1.31 -9.89
C VAL A 30 -6.20 2.02 -8.63
N VAL A 31 -6.17 1.33 -7.49
CA VAL A 31 -5.70 1.90 -6.22
C VAL A 31 -4.22 2.29 -6.32
N ASN A 32 -3.38 1.41 -6.87
CA ASN A 32 -1.95 1.68 -7.05
C ASN A 32 -1.72 2.87 -7.99
N ARG A 33 -2.52 3.00 -9.05
CA ARG A 33 -2.47 4.16 -9.94
C ARG A 33 -2.81 5.45 -9.19
N ILE A 34 -3.90 5.47 -8.41
CA ILE A 34 -4.29 6.64 -7.61
C ILE A 34 -3.19 7.02 -6.62
N ILE A 35 -2.62 6.03 -5.92
CA ILE A 35 -1.48 6.24 -5.01
C ILE A 35 -0.32 6.88 -5.77
N TYR A 36 0.04 6.31 -6.92
CA TYR A 36 1.14 6.80 -7.72
C TYR A 36 0.87 8.20 -8.28
N GLU A 37 -0.33 8.54 -8.72
CA GLU A 37 -0.63 9.88 -9.25
C GLU A 37 -0.70 10.94 -8.14
N THR A 38 -1.29 10.59 -7.00
CA THR A 38 -1.59 11.54 -5.91
C THR A 38 -0.42 11.76 -4.94
N SER A 39 0.45 10.76 -4.77
CA SER A 39 1.58 10.85 -3.85
C SER A 39 2.53 11.99 -4.21
N THR A 40 2.91 12.81 -3.23
CA THR A 40 3.91 13.87 -3.45
C THR A 40 5.32 13.28 -3.54
N LEU A 41 5.60 12.27 -2.71
CA LEU A 41 6.88 11.57 -2.72
C LEU A 41 6.75 10.23 -3.47
N LYS A 42 7.76 9.88 -4.25
CA LYS A 42 7.83 8.63 -5.01
C LYS A 42 8.83 7.67 -4.39
N THR A 43 8.72 6.39 -4.74
CA THR A 43 9.76 5.40 -4.44
C THR A 43 11.11 5.89 -4.94
N GLY A 44 12.13 5.83 -4.07
CA GLY A 44 13.49 6.29 -4.34
C GLY A 44 13.75 7.75 -3.96
N ASP A 45 12.72 8.56 -3.67
CA ASP A 45 12.92 9.94 -3.23
C ASP A 45 13.67 9.96 -1.89
N PHE A 46 14.68 10.82 -1.79
CA PHE A 46 15.37 11.11 -0.54
C PHE A 46 14.63 12.18 0.25
N VAL A 47 14.56 11.98 1.57
CA VAL A 47 13.79 12.82 2.47
C VAL A 47 14.55 13.11 3.76
N LYS A 48 14.33 14.30 4.31
CA LYS A 48 14.60 14.61 5.71
C LYS A 48 13.39 14.21 6.56
N ILE A 49 13.66 13.60 7.70
CA ILE A 49 12.66 13.04 8.63
C ILE A 49 12.67 13.91 9.89
N TYR A 50 11.48 14.39 10.27
CA TYR A 50 11.29 15.22 11.45
C TYR A 50 10.27 14.59 12.41
N ASP A 51 10.55 14.69 13.70
CA ASP A 51 9.58 14.48 14.78
C ASP A 51 9.09 15.86 15.24
N GLY A 52 7.89 16.23 14.79
CA GLY A 52 7.42 17.62 14.82
C GLY A 52 8.35 18.56 14.03
N GLU A 53 8.99 19.48 14.75
CA GLU A 53 9.98 20.44 14.21
C GLU A 53 11.42 19.93 14.34
N THR A 54 11.66 18.86 15.11
CA THR A 54 13.01 18.35 15.39
C THR A 54 13.48 17.48 14.24
N TYR A 55 14.61 17.83 13.61
CA TYR A 55 15.26 16.97 12.63
C TYR A 55 15.80 15.71 13.31
N VAL A 56 15.43 14.54 12.77
CA VAL A 56 15.85 13.25 13.30
C VAL A 56 16.99 12.69 12.45
N CYS A 57 16.72 12.43 11.18
CA CYS A 57 17.69 11.86 10.23
C CYS A 57 17.20 11.99 8.79
N THR A 58 17.97 11.46 7.85
CA THR A 58 17.60 11.30 6.44
C THR A 58 17.23 9.86 6.11
N GLY A 59 16.54 9.67 4.99
CA GLY A 59 16.17 8.36 4.49
C GLY A 59 15.65 8.40 3.06
N SER A 60 15.19 7.26 2.57
CA SER A 60 14.58 7.12 1.25
C SER A 60 13.19 6.51 1.33
N VAL A 61 12.29 7.01 0.49
CA VAL A 61 10.94 6.46 0.36
C VAL A 61 11.02 5.11 -0.35
N ILE A 62 10.55 4.06 0.32
CA ILE A 62 10.42 2.72 -0.27
C ILE A 62 9.13 2.65 -1.08
N GLN A 63 8.01 3.09 -0.48
CA GLN A 63 6.70 2.91 -1.08
C GLN A 63 5.67 3.88 -0.47
N PRO A 64 4.92 4.62 -1.30
CA PRO A 64 3.69 5.28 -0.86
C PRO A 64 2.59 4.25 -0.55
N LEU A 65 1.87 4.43 0.56
CA LEU A 65 0.85 3.52 1.08
C LEU A 65 -0.47 4.26 1.25
N PHE A 66 -1.59 3.65 0.84
CA PHE A 66 -2.92 4.23 1.06
C PHE A 66 -3.59 3.68 2.32
N LEU A 67 -3.77 4.53 3.32
CA LEU A 67 -4.54 4.22 4.52
C LEU A 67 -6.02 4.48 4.29
N LYS A 68 -6.71 3.46 3.76
CA LYS A 68 -8.14 3.50 3.36
C LYS A 68 -9.06 4.09 4.42
N ARG A 69 -8.85 3.76 5.71
CA ARG A 69 -9.72 4.22 6.80
C ARG A 69 -9.72 5.74 6.97
N ASN A 70 -8.59 6.38 6.67
CA ASN A 70 -8.40 7.81 6.88
C ASN A 70 -8.41 8.59 5.56
N GLY A 71 -8.39 7.89 4.41
CA GLY A 71 -8.33 8.53 3.09
C GLY A 71 -7.00 9.25 2.81
N ILE A 72 -5.91 8.86 3.49
CA ILE A 72 -4.60 9.51 3.39
C ILE A 72 -3.56 8.61 2.74
N ILE A 73 -2.55 9.23 2.12
CA ILE A 73 -1.33 8.55 1.65
C ILE A 73 -0.24 8.76 2.70
N THR A 74 0.30 7.65 3.21
CA THR A 74 1.51 7.61 4.03
C THR A 74 2.66 7.02 3.22
N TYR A 75 3.83 6.95 3.81
CA TYR A 75 5.05 6.54 3.15
C TYR A 75 5.81 5.56 4.04
N ARG A 76 6.19 4.43 3.46
CA ARG A 76 7.18 3.54 4.03
C ARG A 76 8.55 4.09 3.71
N VAL A 77 9.35 4.35 4.73
CA VAL A 77 10.65 5.02 4.60
C VAL A 77 11.73 4.12 5.20
N LYS A 78 12.88 4.06 4.54
CA LYS A 78 14.11 3.46 5.06
C LYS A 78 15.02 4.58 5.56
N ARG A 79 15.35 4.58 6.85
CA ARG A 79 16.36 5.48 7.44
C ARG A 79 17.76 5.07 6.97
N GLU A 80 18.72 5.97 7.14
CA GLU A 80 20.14 5.68 6.83
C GLU A 80 20.72 4.52 7.66
N ASP A 81 20.26 4.35 8.89
CA ASP A 81 20.62 3.21 9.77
C ASP A 81 20.02 1.86 9.30
N GLY A 82 19.15 1.89 8.28
CA GLY A 82 18.49 0.73 7.71
C GLY A 82 17.12 0.41 8.30
N GLU A 83 16.68 1.10 9.35
CA GLU A 83 15.36 0.92 9.94
C GLU A 83 14.26 1.30 8.95
N ILE A 84 13.20 0.49 8.90
CA ILE A 84 12.04 0.74 8.04
C ILE A 84 10.82 1.01 8.90
N PHE A 85 10.16 2.14 8.65
CA PHE A 85 8.96 2.56 9.37
C PHE A 85 7.95 3.22 8.43
N THR A 86 6.73 3.43 8.94
CA THR A 86 5.69 4.23 8.26
C THR A 86 5.66 5.62 8.87
N ASN A 87 5.65 6.66 8.06
CA ASN A 87 5.81 8.04 8.52
C ASN A 87 4.58 8.66 9.24
N GLU A 88 3.63 7.87 9.75
CA GLU A 88 2.38 8.40 10.34
C GLU A 88 2.61 9.47 11.42
N ASN A 89 3.66 9.32 12.22
CA ASN A 89 4.05 10.26 13.27
C ASN A 89 5.25 11.15 12.89
N TYR A 90 5.73 11.06 11.64
CA TYR A 90 6.93 11.76 11.19
C TYR A 90 6.66 12.59 9.95
N ARG A 91 7.11 13.85 9.99
CA ARG A 91 7.04 14.73 8.83
C ARG A 91 8.21 14.45 7.90
N LEU A 92 7.90 14.31 6.61
CA LEU A 92 8.88 14.08 5.55
C LEU A 92 9.01 15.33 4.69
N VAL A 93 10.25 15.73 4.39
CA VAL A 93 10.54 16.82 3.47
C VAL A 93 11.49 16.31 2.39
N LYS A 94 11.08 16.42 1.12
CA LYS A 94 11.90 16.01 -0.02
C LYS A 94 13.21 16.82 -0.07
N ILE A 95 14.29 16.15 -0.42
CA ILE A 95 15.61 16.76 -0.69
C ILE A 95 15.73 17.08 -2.17
#